data_AF-A0A9E3MTQ8-F1
#
_entry.id   AF-A0A9E3MTQ8-F1
#
_cell.length_a   1.000
_cell.length_b   1.000
_cell.length_c   1.000
_cell.angle_alpha   90.00
_cell.angle_beta   90.00
_cell.angle_gamma   90.00
#
_symmetry.space_group_name_H-M   'P 1'
#
loop_
_entity.id
_entity.type
_entity.pdbx_description
1 polymer ?
#
loop_
_entity_poly.entity_id
_entity_poly.type
_entity_poly.pdbx_seq_one_letter_code
_entity_poly.pdbx_strand_id
1 'polypeptide(L)' 'MPKPPPTGPLVTRDTLAGQLRELGVRSGEILLVHSSLSALGWVCGGPVAVVQGLLDALGPDGTLVVPTQTGDLSDPAVW' A
#
# COMPACT_ATOMS: atom_id res chain seq x y z
N MET A 1 -26.44 -14.25 7.97
CA MET A 1 -25.39 -14.68 8.91
C MET A 1 -24.41 -13.53 9.08
N PRO A 2 -23.99 -13.18 10.31
CA PRO A 2 -22.97 -12.15 10.49
C PRO A 2 -21.64 -12.65 9.90
N LYS A 3 -20.93 -11.76 9.20
CA LYS A 3 -19.59 -12.07 8.69
C LYS A 3 -18.67 -12.31 9.91
N PRO A 4 -17.90 -13.42 9.96
CA PRO A 4 -16.97 -13.64 11.05
C PRO A 4 -15.98 -12.47 11.16
N PRO A 5 -15.53 -12.15 12.38
CA PRO A 5 -14.59 -11.06 12.59
C PRO A 5 -13.29 -11.32 11.81
N PRO A 6 -12.62 -10.26 11.36
CA PRO A 6 -11.34 -10.40 10.65
C PRO A 6 -10.31 -11.10 11.53
N THR A 7 -9.52 -11.99 10.92
CA THR A 7 -8.44 -12.74 11.56
C THR A 7 -7.11 -12.44 10.86
N GLY A 8 -6.00 -12.62 11.57
CA GLY A 8 -4.65 -12.29 11.10
C GLY A 8 -4.17 -10.90 11.55
N PRO A 9 -3.07 -10.39 10.99
CA PRO A 9 -2.61 -9.03 11.26
C PRO A 9 -3.72 -8.02 10.96
N LEU A 10 -4.08 -7.24 11.98
CA LEU A 10 -5.06 -6.17 11.86
C LEU A 10 -4.31 -4.87 11.58
N VAL A 11 -4.44 -4.38 10.35
CA VAL A 11 -3.72 -3.20 9.87
C VAL A 11 -4.68 -2.03 9.76
N THR A 12 -4.26 -0.88 10.28
CA THR A 12 -4.93 0.41 10.05
C THR A 12 -4.01 1.35 9.28
N ARG A 13 -4.58 2.44 8.78
CA ARG A 13 -3.83 3.56 8.19
C ARG A 13 -2.67 4.01 9.10
N ASP A 14 -2.94 4.20 10.38
CA ASP A 14 -1.97 4.71 11.36
C ASP A 14 -0.87 3.69 11.66
N THR A 15 -1.22 2.41 11.84
CA THR A 15 -0.20 1.37 12.09
C THR A 15 0.71 1.20 10.87
N LEU A 16 0.14 1.27 9.66
CA LEU A 16 0.92 1.18 8.42
C LEU A 16 1.91 2.35 8.31
N ALA A 17 1.44 3.59 8.52
CA ALA A 17 2.31 4.77 8.46
C ALA A 17 3.42 4.71 9.53
N GLY A 18 3.12 4.23 10.73
CA GLY A 18 4.12 4.01 11.79
C GLY A 18 5.18 2.97 11.39
N GLN A 19 4.74 1.80 10.94
CA GLN A 19 5.63 0.70 10.52
C GLN A 19 6.53 1.07 9.34
N LEU A 20 6.02 1.85 8.39
CA LEU A 20 6.85 2.34 7.27
C LEU A 20 7.97 3.27 7.76
N ARG A 21 7.68 4.17 8.72
CA ARG A 21 8.71 5.05 9.31
C ARG A 21 9.73 4.27 10.12
N GLU A 22 9.30 3.24 10.84
CA GLU A 22 10.17 2.29 11.55
C GLU A 22 11.09 1.53 10.57
N LEU A 23 10.55 1.12 9.42
CA LEU A 23 11.31 0.45 8.35
C LEU A 23 12.36 1.36 7.70
N GLY A 24 12.16 2.68 7.80
CA GLY A 24 13.13 3.68 7.34
C GLY A 24 12.56 4.72 6.39
N VAL A 25 11.27 4.65 6.04
CA VAL A 25 10.63 5.65 5.18
C VAL A 25 10.70 7.03 5.84
N ARG A 26 11.18 8.02 5.12
CA ARG A 26 11.37 9.40 5.61
C ARG A 26 10.39 10.36 4.94
N SER A 27 9.96 11.35 5.72
CA SER A 27 9.13 12.44 5.19
C SER A 27 9.90 13.20 4.10
N GLY A 28 9.22 13.56 3.02
CA GLY A 28 9.79 14.32 1.91
C GLY A 28 10.62 13.50 0.91
N GLU A 29 10.75 12.18 1.08
CA GLU A 29 11.51 11.36 0.14
C GLU A 29 10.69 10.93 -1.09
N ILE A 30 11.37 10.32 -2.06
CA ILE A 30 10.75 9.70 -3.22
C ILE A 30 10.71 8.19 -2.98
N LEU A 31 9.51 7.60 -2.99
CA LEU A 31 9.29 6.19 -2.71
C LEU A 31 8.57 5.50 -3.88
N LEU A 32 9.25 4.53 -4.50
CA LEU A 32 8.63 3.60 -5.44
C LEU A 32 8.08 2.38 -4.69
N VAL A 33 6.79 2.11 -4.82
CA VAL A 33 6.10 1.03 -4.10
C VAL A 33 5.60 -0.06 -5.04
N HIS A 34 5.96 -1.29 -4.72
CA HIS A 34 5.23 -2.50 -5.11
C HIS A 34 4.61 -3.10 -3.86
N SER A 35 3.34 -3.49 -3.91
CA SER A 35 2.65 -4.01 -2.74
C SER A 35 1.71 -5.17 -3.09
N SER A 36 1.45 -6.00 -2.09
CA SER A 36 0.43 -7.05 -2.13
C SER A 36 -0.55 -6.81 -0.98
N LEU A 37 -1.78 -6.42 -1.30
CA LEU A 37 -2.79 -6.09 -0.30
C LEU A 37 -3.12 -7.30 0.60
N SER A 38 -3.14 -8.50 0.02
CA SER A 38 -3.43 -9.73 0.78
C SER A 38 -2.31 -10.10 1.75
N ALA A 39 -1.07 -9.76 1.44
CA ALA A 39 0.07 -10.04 2.32
C ALA A 39 0.06 -9.19 3.60
N LEU A 40 -0.66 -8.06 3.60
CA LEU A 40 -0.83 -7.20 4.79
C LEU A 40 -1.83 -7.77 5.80
N GLY A 41 -2.57 -8.83 5.48
CA GLY A 41 -3.65 -9.34 6.32
C GLY A 41 -4.95 -8.55 6.15
N TRP A 42 -5.65 -8.25 7.24
CA TRP A 42 -6.89 -7.50 7.17
C TRP A 42 -6.65 -6.00 7.39
N VAL A 43 -6.88 -5.20 6.35
CA VAL A 43 -6.71 -3.75 6.39
C VAL A 43 -8.06 -3.06 6.63
N CYS A 44 -8.18 -2.34 7.75
CA CYS A 44 -9.33 -1.48 8.01
C CYS A 44 -9.36 -0.33 6.98
N GLY A 45 -10.31 -0.38 6.04
CA GLY A 45 -10.38 0.56 4.91
C GLY A 45 -9.72 0.07 3.62
N GLY A 46 -9.19 -1.16 3.60
CA GLY A 46 -8.72 -1.82 2.38
C GLY A 46 -7.60 -1.03 1.64
N PRO A 47 -7.59 -1.04 0.30
CA PRO A 47 -6.55 -0.35 -0.49
C PRO A 47 -6.45 1.15 -0.20
N VAL A 48 -7.58 1.81 0.11
CA VAL A 48 -7.61 3.25 0.39
C VAL A 48 -6.77 3.58 1.63
N ALA A 49 -6.90 2.77 2.68
CA ALA A 49 -6.10 2.93 3.89
C ALA A 49 -4.61 2.69 3.64
N VAL A 50 -4.25 1.82 2.70
CA VAL A 50 -2.86 1.60 2.29
C VAL A 50 -2.29 2.84 1.60
N VAL A 51 -3.01 3.38 0.62
CA VAL A 51 -2.59 4.61 -0.09
C VAL A 51 -2.46 5.77 0.90
N GLN A 52 -3.43 5.96 1.79
CA GLN A 52 -3.37 7.02 2.79
C GLN A 52 -2.22 6.83 3.78
N GLY A 53 -1.96 5.61 4.26
CA GLY A 53 -0.84 5.34 5.17
C GLY A 53 0.53 5.58 4.51
N LEU A 54 0.68 5.28 3.22
CA LEU A 54 1.88 5.62 2.43
C LEU A 54 2.06 7.14 2.32
N LEU A 55 0.99 7.87 1.98
CA LEU A 55 1.01 9.33 1.89
C LEU A 55 1.31 9.97 3.25
N ASP A 56 0.76 9.43 4.34
CA ASP A 56 1.05 9.90 5.69
C ASP A 56 2.52 9.68 6.08
N ALA A 57 3.10 8.53 5.71
CA ALA A 57 4.50 8.24 5.98
C ALA A 57 5.43 9.23 5.25
N LEU A 58 5.10 9.58 4.02
CA LEU A 58 5.85 10.50 3.17
C LEU A 58 5.62 11.99 3.49
N GLY A 59 4.46 12.33 4.04
CA GLY A 59 4.08 13.73 4.25
C GLY A 59 3.79 14.49 2.95
N PRO A 60 3.43 15.78 3.04
CA PRO A 60 2.97 16.58 1.91
C PRO A 60 4.07 16.87 0.87
N ASP A 61 5.34 16.85 1.29
CA ASP A 61 6.49 17.14 0.42
C ASP A 61 7.09 15.89 -0.22
N GLY A 62 6.57 14.70 0.11
CA GLY A 62 7.07 13.43 -0.43
C GLY A 62 6.46 13.07 -1.78
N THR A 63 7.11 12.16 -2.50
CA THR A 63 6.64 11.67 -3.80
C THR A 63 6.40 10.17 -3.75
N LEU A 64 5.15 9.75 -3.94
CA LEU A 64 4.78 8.35 -4.11
C LEU A 64 4.78 7.98 -5.59
N VAL A 65 5.56 6.96 -5.95
CA VAL A 65 5.60 6.39 -7.30
C VAL A 65 5.05 4.97 -7.25
N VAL A 66 4.15 4.64 -8.18
CA VAL A 66 3.60 3.30 -8.35
C VAL A 66 3.68 2.90 -9.83
N PRO A 67 4.08 1.66 -10.15
CA PRO A 67 3.97 1.17 -11.51
C PRO A 67 2.51 0.97 -11.91
N THR A 68 2.11 1.52 -13.06
CA THR A 68 0.78 1.35 -13.67
C THR A 68 0.90 0.71 -15.05
N GLN A 69 1.60 -0.42 -15.11
CA GLN A 69 1.90 -1.14 -16.36
C GLN A 69 0.61 -1.72 -16.97
N THR A 70 0.51 -1.70 -18.30
CA THR A 70 -0.60 -2.28 -19.08
C THR A 70 -0.07 -3.37 -20.01
N GLY A 71 0.41 -4.48 -19.43
CA GLY A 71 1.09 -5.57 -20.16
C GLY A 71 0.25 -6.18 -21.29
N ASP A 72 -1.07 -6.20 -21.13
CA ASP A 72 -2.00 -6.72 -22.14
C ASP A 72 -2.01 -5.88 -23.43
N LEU A 73 -1.57 -4.62 -23.38
CA LEU A 73 -1.40 -3.76 -24.54
C LEU A 73 -0.02 -3.98 -25.20
N SER A 74 0.31 -5.26 -25.43
CA SER A 74 1.51 -5.72 -26.13
C SER A 74 1.11 -6.51 -27.38
N ASP A 75 2.09 -6.84 -28.22
CA ASP A 75 1.86 -7.70 -29.39
C ASP A 75 1.28 -9.05 -28.94
N PRO A 76 0.11 -9.50 -29.45
CA PRO A 76 -0.48 -10.78 -29.08
C PRO A 76 0.40 -11.99 -29.38
N ALA A 77 1.44 -11.84 -30.20
CA ALA A 77 2.44 -12.88 -30.39
C ALA A 77 3.32 -13.15 -29.14
N VAL A 78 3.32 -12.26 -28.13
CA VAL A 78 4.20 -12.35 -26.94
C VAL A 78 3.48 -12.52 -25.59
N TRP A 79 2.18 -12.85 -25.60
CA TRP A 79 1.39 -13.06 -24.39
C TRP A 79 1.79 -14.32 -23.60
#